data_AF-A0A9P4QI63-F1
#
_entry.id   AF-A0A9P4QI63-F1
#
_cell.length_a   1.000
_cell.length_b   1.000
_cell.length_c   1.000
_cell.angle_alpha   90.00
_cell.angle_beta   90.00
_cell.angle_gamma   90.00
#
_symmetry.space_group_name_H-M   'P 1'
#
loop_
_entity.id
_entity.type
_entity.pdbx_description
1 polymer ?
#
loop_
_entity_poly.entity_id
_entity_poly.type
_entity_poly.pdbx_seq_one_letter_code
_entity_poly.pdbx_strand_id
1 'polypeptide(L)'
;MSLINRTFLFVILLISCTVLAISQKCYDSNGVETGNTPCNASALVSHCCGPTFVCLDNGLCKPGPNSSDAGYQTFTAFYHAGCTDPTFKSEECSKFCMSGMSEMYRVTRY
;
A
#
# COMPACT_ATOMS: atom_id res chain seq x y z
N MET A 1 23.28 -38.39 -20.00
CA MET A 1 22.84 -37.86 -18.69
C MET A 1 22.80 -36.32 -18.62
N SER A 2 22.77 -35.58 -19.75
CA SER A 2 22.84 -34.10 -19.73
C SER A 2 21.55 -33.36 -20.10
N LEU A 3 20.51 -34.07 -20.56
CA LEU A 3 19.22 -33.47 -20.95
C LEU A 3 18.30 -33.21 -19.75
N ILE A 4 18.35 -34.07 -18.73
CA ILE A 4 17.55 -33.97 -17.49
C ILE A 4 17.91 -32.71 -16.67
N ASN A 5 19.18 -32.30 -16.68
CA ASN A 5 19.66 -31.14 -15.92
C ASN A 5 19.19 -29.80 -16.53
N ARG A 6 19.09 -29.74 -17.87
CA ARG A 6 18.61 -28.55 -18.58
C ARG A 6 17.11 -28.34 -18.40
N THR A 7 16.30 -29.39 -18.47
CA THR A 7 14.86 -29.30 -18.21
C THR A 7 14.58 -29.00 -16.74
N PHE A 8 15.33 -29.57 -15.79
CA PHE A 8 15.19 -29.23 -14.37
C PHE A 8 15.48 -27.75 -14.08
N LEU A 9 16.54 -27.19 -14.66
CA LEU A 9 16.88 -25.77 -14.54
C LEU A 9 15.80 -24.85 -15.12
N PHE A 10 15.23 -25.20 -16.28
CA PHE A 10 14.12 -24.45 -16.87
C PHE A 10 12.85 -24.52 -16.03
N VAL A 11 12.53 -25.68 -15.44
CA VAL A 11 11.37 -25.86 -14.58
C VAL A 11 11.51 -25.07 -13.28
N ILE A 12 12.70 -25.04 -12.65
CA ILE A 12 12.96 -24.24 -11.46
C ILE A 12 12.84 -22.73 -11.76
N LEU A 13 13.35 -22.27 -12.91
CA LEU A 13 13.24 -20.87 -13.35
C LEU A 13 11.77 -20.43 -13.58
N LEU A 14 10.94 -21.33 -14.13
CA LEU A 14 9.52 -21.07 -14.35
C LEU A 14 8.72 -21.06 -13.04
N ILE A 15 9.08 -21.90 -12.07
CA ILE A 15 8.41 -21.97 -10.75
C ILE A 15 8.72 -20.74 -9.88
N SER A 16 9.90 -20.12 -10.02
CA SER A 16 10.23 -18.89 -9.29
C SER A 16 9.40 -17.66 -9.72
N CYS A 17 8.69 -17.72 -10.84
CA CYS A 17 7.96 -16.57 -11.37
C CYS A 17 6.48 -16.50 -10.93
N THR A 18 5.98 -17.49 -10.16
CA THR A 18 4.61 -17.48 -9.66
C THR A 18 4.56 -17.01 -8.20
N VAL A 19 5.09 -15.81 -7.92
CA VAL A 19 4.68 -15.09 -6.72
C VAL A 19 3.28 -14.58 -7.02
N LEU A 20 2.27 -15.29 -6.51
CA LEU A 20 0.89 -14.81 -6.49
C LEU A 20 0.91 -13.41 -5.87
N ALA A 21 0.60 -12.39 -6.67
CA ALA A 21 0.32 -11.05 -6.18
C ALA A 21 -0.99 -11.13 -5.38
N ILE A 22 -0.89 -11.57 -4.12
CA ILE A 22 -1.97 -11.47 -3.16
C ILE A 22 -2.19 -9.97 -3.01
N SER A 23 -3.36 -9.49 -3.46
CA SER A 23 -3.76 -8.09 -3.26
C SER A 23 -3.69 -7.79 -1.77
N GLN A 24 -2.65 -7.07 -1.35
CA GLN A 24 -2.47 -6.72 0.05
C GLN A 24 -3.62 -5.81 0.49
N LYS A 25 -4.16 -6.13 1.67
CA LYS A 25 -5.14 -5.28 2.34
C LYS A 25 -4.42 -4.14 3.04
N CYS A 26 -5.11 -3.01 3.17
CA CYS A 26 -4.59 -1.84 3.85
C CYS A 26 -5.37 -1.62 5.14
N TYR A 27 -4.66 -1.31 6.21
CA TYR A 27 -5.20 -1.11 7.55
C TYR A 27 -4.91 0.29 8.05
N ASP A 28 -5.80 0.84 8.87
CA ASP A 28 -5.53 2.04 9.64
C ASP A 28 -4.61 1.74 10.84
N SER A 29 -4.27 2.76 11.64
CA SER A 29 -3.42 2.61 12.82
C SER A 29 -4.04 1.76 13.94
N ASN A 30 -5.34 1.47 13.87
CA ASN A 30 -6.05 0.60 14.81
C ASN A 30 -6.15 -0.85 14.29
N GLY A 31 -5.61 -1.14 13.10
CA GLY A 31 -5.69 -2.45 12.46
C GLY A 31 -7.01 -2.72 11.75
N VAL A 32 -7.81 -1.69 11.48
CA VAL A 32 -9.08 -1.82 10.75
C VAL A 32 -8.82 -1.76 9.25
N GLU A 33 -9.34 -2.75 8.49
CA GLU A 33 -9.21 -2.76 7.03
C GLU A 33 -9.88 -1.52 6.40
N THR A 34 -9.22 -0.93 5.41
CA THR A 34 -9.63 0.28 4.70
C THR A 34 -9.74 0.01 3.20
N GLY A 35 -10.46 0.88 2.48
CA GLY A 35 -10.49 0.87 1.01
C GLY A 35 -9.26 1.50 0.34
N ASN A 36 -8.16 1.69 1.08
CA ASN A 36 -6.91 2.21 0.55
C ASN A 36 -6.17 1.13 -0.25
N THR A 37 -5.23 1.55 -1.08
CA THR A 37 -4.41 0.68 -1.92
C THR A 37 -2.94 0.76 -1.52
N PRO A 38 -2.20 -0.36 -1.54
CA PRO A 38 -0.77 -0.36 -1.25
C PRO A 38 -0.03 0.44 -2.32
N CYS A 39 0.90 1.29 -1.87
CA CYS A 39 1.75 2.06 -2.77
C CYS A 39 2.79 1.20 -3.51
N ASN A 40 3.25 0.12 -2.87
CA ASN A 40 4.08 -0.89 -3.47
C ASN A 40 3.44 -2.27 -3.26
N ALA A 41 2.65 -2.72 -4.24
CA ALA A 41 1.97 -4.00 -4.19
C ALA A 41 2.91 -5.23 -4.26
N SER A 42 4.20 -5.02 -4.55
CA SER A 42 5.22 -6.08 -4.57
C SER A 42 6.05 -6.15 -3.28
N ALA A 43 5.92 -5.16 -2.39
CA ALA A 43 6.64 -5.16 -1.12
C ALA A 43 5.94 -6.05 -0.08
N LEU A 44 6.71 -6.61 0.86
CA LEU A 44 6.14 -7.37 1.96
C LEU A 44 5.25 -6.50 2.86
N VAL A 45 5.68 -5.26 3.11
CA VAL A 45 4.90 -4.22 3.78
C VAL A 45 5.02 -2.94 2.98
N SER A 46 3.92 -2.22 2.84
CA SER A 46 3.86 -0.92 2.15
C SER A 46 2.95 0.01 2.93
N HIS A 47 3.24 1.31 2.89
CA HIS A 47 2.21 2.31 3.19
C HIS A 47 1.10 2.24 2.13
N CYS A 48 -0.05 2.76 2.51
CA CYS A 48 -1.24 2.77 1.68
C CYS A 48 -1.71 4.22 1.46
N CYS A 49 -2.26 4.45 0.28
CA CYS A 49 -2.91 5.70 -0.10
C CYS A 49 -4.32 5.45 -0.64
N GLY A 50 -5.13 6.51 -0.73
CA GLY A 50 -6.43 6.40 -1.37
C GLY A 50 -6.28 6.10 -2.88
N PRO A 51 -7.26 5.45 -3.53
CA PRO A 51 -7.17 4.95 -4.91
C PRO A 51 -6.96 6.00 -6.02
N THR A 52 -6.92 7.29 -5.72
CA THR A 52 -6.58 8.37 -6.67
C THR A 52 -5.41 9.23 -6.23
N PHE A 53 -4.79 8.87 -5.11
CA PHE A 53 -3.74 9.64 -4.50
C PHE A 53 -2.37 9.14 -4.96
N VAL A 54 -1.41 10.06 -4.99
CA VAL A 54 -0.04 9.76 -5.37
C VAL A 54 0.75 9.38 -4.12
N CYS A 55 1.40 8.23 -4.19
CA CYS A 55 2.33 7.73 -3.19
C CYS A 55 3.66 8.49 -3.26
N LEU A 56 4.16 8.89 -2.11
CA LEU A 56 5.48 9.50 -1.96
C LEU A 56 6.41 8.53 -1.23
N ASP A 57 7.71 8.60 -1.55
CA ASP A 57 8.72 7.69 -1.00
C ASP A 57 8.94 7.86 0.51
N ASN A 58 8.53 9.01 1.06
CA ASN A 58 8.60 9.29 2.50
C ASN A 58 7.39 8.75 3.30
N GLY A 59 6.59 7.86 2.72
CA GLY A 59 5.45 7.25 3.39
C GLY A 59 4.19 8.13 3.45
N LEU A 60 4.17 9.26 2.72
CA LEU A 60 3.01 10.16 2.64
C LEU A 60 2.24 10.00 1.33
N CYS A 61 1.02 10.52 1.34
CA CYS A 61 0.12 10.57 0.22
C CYS A 61 -0.20 12.03 -0.13
N LYS A 62 -0.34 12.34 -1.42
CA LYS A 62 -0.85 13.63 -1.90
C LYS A 62 -1.99 13.44 -2.90
N PRO A 63 -2.96 14.36 -2.99
CA PRO A 63 -4.02 14.29 -4.00
C PRO A 63 -3.43 14.14 -5.40
N GLY A 64 -3.94 13.19 -6.16
CA GLY A 64 -3.65 13.06 -7.58
C GLY A 64 -4.54 13.99 -8.41
N PRO A 65 -4.28 14.08 -9.73
CA PRO A 65 -5.02 14.98 -10.62
C PRO A 65 -6.53 14.70 -10.64
N ASN A 66 -6.94 13.46 -10.38
CA ASN A 66 -8.35 13.03 -10.44
C ASN A 66 -8.98 12.86 -9.04
N SER A 67 -8.31 13.28 -7.97
CA SER A 67 -8.83 13.10 -6.62
C SER A 67 -10.12 13.90 -6.39
N SER A 68 -10.17 15.13 -6.89
CA SER A 68 -11.36 15.99 -6.79
C SER A 68 -12.56 15.42 -7.53
N ASP A 69 -12.36 14.90 -8.74
CA ASP A 69 -13.41 14.27 -9.56
C ASP A 69 -13.95 12.98 -8.91
N ALA A 70 -13.10 12.27 -8.18
CA ALA A 70 -13.47 11.10 -7.39
C ALA A 70 -14.16 11.45 -6.06
N GLY A 71 -14.54 12.72 -5.86
CA GLY A 71 -15.27 13.21 -4.69
C GLY A 71 -14.40 13.41 -3.45
N TYR A 72 -13.07 13.33 -3.56
CA TYR A 72 -12.18 13.50 -2.43
C TYR A 72 -11.88 14.98 -2.18
N GLN A 73 -12.29 15.48 -1.01
CA GLN A 73 -11.83 16.77 -0.49
C GLN A 73 -10.60 16.57 0.38
N THR A 74 -9.52 17.28 0.08
CA THR A 74 -8.29 17.21 0.87
C THR A 74 -8.02 18.56 1.51
N PHE A 75 -8.05 18.60 2.84
CA PHE A 75 -7.79 19.83 3.61
C PHE A 75 -6.29 20.13 3.76
N THR A 76 -5.43 19.17 3.40
CA THR A 76 -3.97 19.26 3.53
C THR A 76 -3.29 18.85 2.23
N ALA A 77 -2.10 19.38 1.95
CA ALA A 77 -1.33 18.98 0.78
C ALA A 77 -0.81 17.53 0.87
N PHE A 78 -0.61 17.05 2.11
CA PHE A 78 -0.07 15.73 2.40
C PHE A 78 -0.79 15.10 3.58
N TYR A 79 -0.84 13.77 3.59
CA TYR A 79 -1.46 13.01 4.67
C TYR A 79 -0.94 11.59 4.72
N HIS A 80 -1.38 10.87 5.74
CA HIS A 80 -1.07 9.48 5.99
C HIS A 80 -2.37 8.66 5.98
N ALA A 81 -2.46 7.60 5.15
CA ALA A 81 -3.71 6.85 4.94
C ALA A 81 -3.75 5.48 5.63
N GLY A 82 -2.63 4.77 5.76
CA GLY A 82 -2.59 3.44 6.35
C GLY A 82 -1.36 2.62 5.93
N CYS A 83 -1.38 1.34 6.28
CA CYS A 83 -0.29 0.40 6.02
C CYS A 83 -0.82 -1.02 5.75
N THR A 84 -0.07 -1.85 5.03
CA THR A 84 -0.45 -3.26 4.82
C THR A 84 -0.16 -4.16 6.02
N ASP A 85 0.59 -3.68 7.03
CA ASP A 85 0.75 -4.37 8.31
C ASP A 85 -0.40 -4.00 9.27
N PRO A 86 -1.28 -4.96 9.62
CA PRO A 86 -2.42 -4.69 10.50
C PRO A 86 -2.02 -4.36 11.94
N THR A 87 -0.78 -4.65 12.34
CA THR A 87 -0.27 -4.29 13.68
C THR A 87 0.31 -2.88 13.72
N PHE A 88 0.55 -2.27 12.55
CA PHE A 88 1.16 -0.96 12.40
C PHE A 88 2.57 -0.84 13.03
N LYS A 89 3.27 -1.98 13.22
CA LYS A 89 4.56 -2.02 13.93
C LYS A 89 5.75 -1.93 12.99
N SER A 90 5.59 -2.37 11.74
CA SER A 90 6.62 -2.30 10.69
C SER A 90 7.20 -0.89 10.57
N GLU A 91 8.50 -0.82 10.27
CA GLU A 91 9.20 0.44 9.99
C GLU A 91 8.76 1.05 8.65
N GLU A 92 8.26 0.21 7.74
CA GLU A 92 7.68 0.62 6.46
C GLU A 92 6.32 1.32 6.62
N CYS A 93 5.68 1.19 7.79
CA CYS A 93 4.49 1.96 8.11
C CYS A 93 4.90 3.34 8.64
N SER A 94 4.45 4.40 7.96
CA SER A 94 4.70 5.76 8.43
C SER A 94 4.11 5.98 9.82
N LYS A 95 4.96 6.26 10.80
CA LYS A 95 4.56 6.56 12.20
C LYS A 95 4.26 8.04 12.43
N PHE A 96 4.20 8.84 11.37
CA PHE A 96 3.86 10.25 11.47
C PHE A 96 2.43 10.42 11.98
N CYS A 97 2.23 11.42 12.83
CA CYS A 97 0.91 11.84 13.33
C CYS A 97 0.11 10.77 14.10
N MET A 98 0.76 9.77 14.70
CA MET A 98 0.08 8.74 15.52
C MET A 98 -0.57 9.28 16.81
N SER A 99 -0.09 10.41 17.35
CA SER A 99 -0.78 11.12 18.44
C SER A 99 -1.58 12.30 17.89
N GLY A 100 -2.91 12.20 17.96
CA GLY A 100 -3.78 13.37 18.00
C GLY A 100 -4.50 13.78 16.71
N MET A 101 -4.56 12.95 15.66
CA MET A 101 -5.33 13.28 14.44
C MET A 101 -6.08 12.09 13.81
N SER A 102 -6.52 11.12 14.60
CA SER A 102 -7.45 10.07 14.14
C SER A 102 -8.82 10.62 13.71
N GLU A 103 -9.16 11.87 14.07
CA GLU A 103 -10.47 12.46 13.77
C GLU A 103 -10.52 13.51 12.64
N MET A 104 -9.38 13.99 12.13
CA MET A 104 -9.39 15.07 11.11
C MET A 104 -9.13 14.58 9.66
N TYR A 105 -9.07 13.27 9.42
CA TYR A 105 -8.77 12.71 8.10
C TYR A 105 -9.89 11.83 7.55
N ARG A 106 -11.15 12.27 7.66
CA ARG A 106 -12.15 11.78 6.71
C ARG A 106 -11.93 12.50 5.40
N VAL A 107 -11.22 11.85 4.47
CA VAL A 107 -11.44 12.11 3.05
C VAL A 107 -12.86 11.62 2.75
N THR A 108 -13.84 12.45 3.08
CA THR A 108 -15.24 12.11 2.87
C THR A 108 -15.45 12.13 1.36
N ARG A 109 -15.62 10.95 0.76
CA ARG A 109 -16.26 10.87 -0.56
C ARG A 109 -17.71 11.31 -0.36
N TYR A 110 -18.16 12.25 -1.16
CA TYR A 110 -19.58 12.53 -1.31
C TYR A 110 -20.20 11.52 -2.28
#